data_AF-A0AA96WX71-F1
#
_entry.id   AF-A0AA96WX71-F1
#
_cell.length_a   1.000
_cell.length_b   1.000
_cell.length_c   1.000
_cell.angle_alpha   90.00
_cell.angle_beta   90.00
_cell.angle_gamma   90.00
#
_symmetry.space_group_name_H-M   'P 1'
#
loop_
_entity.id
_entity.type
_entity.pdbx_description
1 polymer ?
#
loop_
_entity_poly.entity_id
_entity_poly.type
_entity_poly.pdbx_seq_one_letter_code
_entity_poly.pdbx_strand_id
1 'polypeptide(L)'
;MQARRIARELALLSLSQISSDPKKINSQRIQELVVESVRTLAEEARDNLETAAAELQRGDSQLLNSQTRAGNIDSARAMVQEAITLAQTAINRLGGAIELPEFIQLANQTEVRAYTMEIITRFHAERETVDKLLNDILVDWNLDRLATLDRDLLRIATTEMMFLGVPNRVAINEAVELAKRYSNEDGHKFINGILRKVTDAIHGSETHVSG
;
A
#
# COMPACT_ATOMS: atom_id res chain seq x y z
N MET A 1 9.72 1.65 -15.24
CA MET A 1 8.70 0.80 -14.59
C MET A 1 8.77 0.87 -13.07
N GLN A 2 9.94 0.71 -12.44
CA GLN A 2 10.11 0.78 -10.98
C GLN A 2 9.68 2.14 -10.38
N ALA A 3 10.06 3.27 -11.00
CA ALA A 3 9.70 4.62 -10.52
C ALA A 3 8.18 4.84 -10.41
N ARG A 4 7.41 4.43 -11.43
CA ARG A 4 5.94 4.56 -11.41
C ARG A 4 5.28 3.68 -10.36
N ARG A 5 5.80 2.47 -10.14
CA ARG A 5 5.28 1.57 -9.09
C ARG A 5 5.42 2.20 -7.71
N ILE A 6 6.58 2.78 -7.41
CA ILE A 6 6.86 3.43 -6.13
C ILE A 6 6.01 4.68 -5.96
N ALA A 7 5.85 5.46 -7.03
CA ALA A 7 4.98 6.62 -7.02
C ALA A 7 3.51 6.28 -6.74
N ARG A 8 2.99 5.15 -7.24
CA ARG A 8 1.63 4.68 -6.89
C ARG A 8 1.52 4.30 -5.43
N GLU A 9 2.53 3.63 -4.90
CA GLU A 9 2.59 3.23 -3.49
C GLU A 9 2.63 4.45 -2.57
N LEU A 10 3.45 5.45 -2.91
CA LEU A 10 3.45 6.75 -2.24
C LEU A 10 2.11 7.47 -2.35
N ALA A 11 1.49 7.48 -3.54
CA ALA A 11 0.19 8.10 -3.74
C ALA A 11 -0.89 7.44 -2.88
N LEU A 12 -0.87 6.11 -2.78
CA LEU A 12 -1.78 5.33 -1.95
C LEU A 12 -1.62 5.67 -0.46
N LEU A 13 -0.40 5.71 0.04
CA LEU A 13 -0.11 6.06 1.43
C LEU A 13 -0.48 7.52 1.72
N SER A 14 -0.15 8.44 0.82
CA SER A 14 -0.50 9.86 0.98
C SER A 14 -2.01 10.10 0.95
N LEU A 15 -2.77 9.40 0.09
CA LEU A 15 -4.24 9.52 0.07
C LEU A 15 -4.88 9.06 1.38
N SER A 16 -4.33 8.02 2.03
CA SER A 16 -4.84 7.53 3.32
C SER A 16 -4.69 8.56 4.46
N GLN A 17 -3.72 9.47 4.36
CA GLN A 17 -3.45 10.52 5.36
C GLN A 17 -4.23 11.81 5.12
N ILE A 18 -4.91 11.94 3.98
CA ILE A 18 -5.66 13.14 3.63
C ILE A 18 -7.00 13.14 4.40
N SER A 19 -7.08 14.03 5.40
CA SER A 19 -8.34 14.34 6.07
C SER A 19 -9.38 14.86 5.07
N SER A 20 -10.62 14.40 5.23
CA SER A 20 -11.72 14.33 4.27
C SER A 20 -12.21 15.63 3.61
N ASP A 21 -11.54 16.77 3.75
CA ASP A 21 -11.93 18.07 3.18
C ASP A 21 -11.18 18.35 1.87
N PRO A 22 -11.78 18.06 0.69
CA PRO A 22 -11.13 18.20 -0.61
C PRO A 22 -10.79 19.66 -0.94
N LYS A 23 -11.43 20.63 -0.27
CA LYS A 23 -11.31 22.05 -0.56
C LYS A 23 -10.07 22.71 0.06
N LYS A 24 -9.36 21.99 0.95
CA LYS A 24 -8.18 22.51 1.66
C LYS A 24 -6.84 22.03 1.10
N ILE A 25 -6.86 21.26 0.02
CA ILE A 25 -5.66 20.60 -0.51
C ILE A 25 -5.11 21.45 -1.64
N ASN A 26 -3.91 21.99 -1.43
CA ASN A 26 -3.13 22.68 -2.44
C ASN A 26 -1.83 21.92 -2.73
N SER A 27 -1.13 22.30 -3.80
CA SER A 27 0.12 21.63 -4.22
C SER A 27 1.17 21.57 -3.11
N GLN A 28 1.26 22.61 -2.29
CA GLN A 28 2.20 22.67 -1.16
C GLN A 28 1.85 21.63 -0.09
N ARG A 29 0.57 21.50 0.26
CA ARG A 29 0.12 20.50 1.24
C ARG A 29 0.31 19.08 0.74
N ILE A 30 0.10 18.82 -0.55
CA ILE A 30 0.36 17.49 -1.13
C ILE A 30 1.86 17.16 -1.04
N GLN A 31 2.74 18.12 -1.34
CA GLN A 31 4.19 17.90 -1.21
C GLN A 31 4.61 17.59 0.22
N GLU A 32 4.04 18.30 1.21
CA GLU A 32 4.27 18.03 2.63
C GLU A 32 3.81 16.62 3.00
N LEU A 33 2.61 16.21 2.57
CA LEU A 33 2.06 14.88 2.85
C LEU A 33 2.91 13.74 2.28
N VAL A 34 3.48 13.92 1.08
CA VAL A 34 4.38 12.92 0.49
C VAL A 34 5.65 12.78 1.33
N VAL A 35 6.21 13.89 1.81
CA VAL A 35 7.39 13.88 2.69
C VAL A 35 7.06 13.29 4.07
N GLU A 36 5.92 13.66 4.65
CA GLU A 36 5.39 13.09 5.90
C GLU A 36 5.23 11.56 5.76
N SER A 37 4.65 11.08 4.65
CA SER A 37 4.47 9.65 4.38
C SER A 37 5.79 8.88 4.35
N VAL A 38 6.79 9.39 3.63
CA VAL A 38 8.13 8.77 3.56
C VAL A 38 8.78 8.73 4.94
N ARG A 39 8.62 9.80 5.73
CA ARG A 39 9.17 9.85 7.09
C ARG A 39 8.49 8.86 8.02
N THR A 40 7.17 8.76 7.98
CA THR A 40 6.41 7.79 8.79
C THR A 40 6.84 6.36 8.47
N LEU A 41 6.99 6.00 7.19
CA LEU A 41 7.50 4.69 6.80
C LEU A 41 8.91 4.42 7.33
N ALA A 42 9.79 5.43 7.31
CA ALA A 42 11.15 5.29 7.83
C ALA A 42 11.17 5.07 9.35
N GLU A 43 10.27 5.72 10.08
CA GLU A 43 10.08 5.53 11.52
C GLU A 43 9.53 4.12 11.81
N GLU A 44 8.50 3.66 11.08
CA GLU A 44 7.96 2.29 11.20
C GLU A 44 9.01 1.21 10.87
N ALA A 45 9.85 1.44 9.85
CA ALA A 45 10.95 0.53 9.51
C ALA A 45 11.90 0.36 10.69
N ARG A 46 12.25 1.47 11.32
CA ARG A 46 13.16 1.51 12.45
C ARG A 46 12.56 0.81 13.66
N ASP A 47 11.30 1.09 13.97
CA ASP A 47 10.59 0.45 15.09
C ASP A 47 10.49 -1.07 14.90
N ASN A 48 10.25 -1.52 13.67
CA ASN A 48 10.26 -2.94 13.33
C ASN A 48 11.63 -3.59 13.53
N LEU A 49 12.72 -2.90 13.16
CA LEU A 49 14.10 -3.37 13.39
C LEU A 49 14.42 -3.45 14.89
N GLU A 50 14.06 -2.43 15.66
CA GLU A 50 14.28 -2.40 17.11
C GLU A 50 13.47 -3.51 17.81
N THR A 51 12.23 -3.73 17.39
CA THR A 51 11.40 -4.83 17.90
C THR A 51 11.96 -6.20 17.54
N ALA A 52 12.40 -6.40 16.29
CA ALA A 52 13.02 -7.65 15.85
C ALA A 52 14.29 -7.96 16.65
N ALA A 53 15.13 -6.95 16.90
CA ALA A 53 16.33 -7.09 17.73
C ALA A 53 15.98 -7.51 19.17
N ALA A 54 14.94 -6.91 19.76
CA ALA A 54 14.47 -7.28 21.09
C ALA A 54 13.90 -8.71 21.14
N GLU A 55 13.16 -9.15 20.11
CA GLU A 55 12.66 -10.52 20.00
C GLU A 55 13.81 -11.53 19.90
N LEU A 56 14.85 -11.25 19.12
CA LEU A 56 16.06 -12.08 19.04
C LEU A 56 16.78 -12.18 20.39
N GLN A 57 16.94 -11.06 21.10
CA GLN A 57 17.59 -11.05 22.42
C GLN A 57 16.80 -11.86 23.45
N ARG A 58 15.46 -11.80 23.40
CA ARG A 58 14.61 -12.63 24.26
C ARG A 58 14.74 -14.11 23.90
N GLY A 59 14.75 -14.45 22.60
CA GLY A 59 14.96 -15.82 22.14
C GLY A 59 16.29 -16.40 22.62
N ASP A 60 17.37 -15.63 22.50
CA ASP A 60 18.70 -15.99 23.02
C ASP A 60 18.68 -16.23 24.54
N SER A 61 18.05 -15.32 25.30
CA SER A 61 17.89 -15.47 26.74
C SER A 61 17.10 -16.74 27.12
N GLN A 62 16.05 -17.08 26.36
CA GLN A 62 15.28 -18.31 26.56
C GLN A 62 16.13 -19.56 26.29
N LEU A 63 16.96 -19.55 25.24
CA LEU A 63 17.90 -20.64 24.96
C LEU A 63 18.93 -20.81 26.09
N LEU A 64 19.53 -19.72 26.57
CA LEU A 64 20.48 -19.75 27.70
C LEU A 64 19.82 -20.27 29.00
N ASN A 65 18.58 -19.86 29.27
CA ASN A 65 17.85 -20.36 30.43
C ASN A 65 17.49 -21.85 30.28
N SER A 66 17.20 -22.32 29.06
CA SER A 66 16.94 -23.75 28.83
C SER A 66 18.17 -24.61 29.15
N GLN A 67 19.38 -24.09 28.90
CA GLN A 67 20.64 -24.79 29.19
C GLN A 67 20.98 -24.81 30.69
N THR A 68 20.54 -23.80 31.45
CA THR A 68 20.98 -23.58 32.84
C THR A 68 19.92 -23.89 33.89
N ARG A 69 18.63 -23.92 33.53
CA ARG A 69 17.50 -23.97 34.48
C ARG A 69 16.38 -24.96 34.15
N ALA A 70 16.43 -25.64 33.02
CA ALA A 70 15.38 -26.61 32.69
C ALA A 70 15.44 -27.82 33.65
N GLY A 71 14.36 -28.05 34.40
CA GLY A 71 14.26 -29.17 35.35
C GLY A 71 13.95 -30.52 34.67
N ASN A 72 13.42 -30.50 33.45
CA ASN A 72 13.16 -31.69 32.64
C ASN A 72 13.18 -31.36 31.14
N ILE A 73 13.14 -32.41 30.31
CA ILE A 73 13.24 -32.30 28.84
C ILE A 73 12.04 -31.54 28.24
N ASP A 74 10.85 -31.67 28.82
CA ASP A 74 9.64 -31.04 28.27
C ASP A 74 9.66 -29.52 28.49
N SER A 75 10.14 -29.06 29.65
CA SER A 75 10.41 -27.65 29.91
C SER A 75 11.50 -27.09 28.98
N ALA A 76 12.60 -27.83 28.77
CA ALA A 76 13.63 -27.43 27.81
C ALA A 76 13.06 -27.30 26.38
N ARG A 77 12.24 -28.27 25.94
CA ARG A 77 11.57 -28.23 24.64
C ARG A 77 10.64 -27.03 24.48
N ALA A 78 9.84 -26.72 25.50
CA ALA A 78 8.95 -25.57 25.48
C ALA A 78 9.71 -24.24 25.32
N MET A 79 10.79 -24.06 26.07
CA MET A 79 11.63 -22.85 26.01
C MET A 79 12.33 -22.71 24.65
N VAL A 80 12.82 -23.81 24.07
CA VAL A 80 13.39 -23.80 22.71
C VAL A 80 12.32 -23.46 21.67
N GLN A 81 11.12 -24.00 21.79
CA GLN A 81 10.02 -23.69 20.86
C GLN A 81 9.59 -22.21 20.93
N GLU A 82 9.58 -21.62 22.12
CA GLU A 82 9.33 -20.19 22.31
C GLU A 82 10.43 -19.34 21.65
N ALA A 83 11.71 -19.73 21.83
CA ALA A 83 12.83 -19.06 21.18
C ALA A 83 12.75 -19.12 19.63
N ILE A 84 12.36 -20.28 19.07
CA ILE A 84 12.12 -20.43 17.62
C ILE A 84 11.00 -19.50 17.15
N THR A 85 9.92 -19.39 17.92
CA THR A 85 8.78 -18.53 17.59
C THR A 85 9.17 -17.05 17.60
N LEU A 86 9.95 -16.63 18.59
CA LEU A 86 10.51 -15.28 18.67
C LEU A 86 11.43 -14.99 17.49
N ALA A 87 12.32 -15.93 17.13
CA ALA A 87 13.20 -15.79 15.98
C ALA A 87 12.43 -15.69 14.66
N GLN A 88 11.39 -16.50 14.46
CA GLN A 88 10.55 -16.44 13.26
C GLN A 88 9.81 -15.10 13.15
N THR A 89 9.32 -14.56 14.28
CA THR A 89 8.67 -13.25 14.33
C THR A 89 9.66 -12.15 13.95
N ALA A 90 10.88 -12.19 14.49
CA ALA A 90 11.94 -11.26 14.15
C ALA A 90 12.31 -11.34 12.67
N ILE A 91 12.47 -12.54 12.11
CA ILE A 91 12.76 -12.73 10.67
C ILE A 91 11.70 -12.09 9.79
N ASN A 92 10.41 -12.30 10.12
CA ASN A 92 9.32 -11.71 9.35
C ASN A 92 9.35 -10.17 9.40
N ARG A 93 9.63 -9.58 10.58
CA ARG A 93 9.79 -8.13 10.74
C ARG A 93 10.99 -7.57 9.97
N LEU A 94 12.13 -8.28 10.01
CA LEU A 94 13.33 -7.92 9.26
C LEU A 94 13.07 -7.93 7.75
N GLY A 95 12.36 -8.94 7.25
CA GLY A 95 11.96 -9.01 5.84
C GLY A 95 11.25 -7.74 5.37
N GLY A 96 10.26 -7.27 6.15
CA GLY A 96 9.56 -6.00 5.85
C GLY A 96 10.46 -4.77 5.94
N ALA A 97 11.38 -4.72 6.90
CA ALA A 97 12.26 -3.57 7.09
C ALA A 97 13.36 -3.43 6.03
N ILE A 98 13.81 -4.53 5.42
CA ILE A 98 14.90 -4.53 4.42
C ILE A 98 14.49 -3.88 3.10
N GLU A 99 13.21 -3.93 2.74
CA GLU A 99 12.69 -3.32 1.49
C GLU A 99 12.58 -1.79 1.59
N LEU A 100 12.49 -1.24 2.81
CA LEU A 100 12.17 0.17 3.05
C LEU A 100 13.31 1.15 2.72
N PRO A 101 14.60 0.87 2.98
CA PRO A 101 15.69 1.76 2.59
C PRO A 101 15.76 2.04 1.08
N GLU A 102 15.58 1.00 0.25
CA GLU A 102 15.54 1.16 -1.22
C GLU A 102 14.30 1.97 -1.61
N PHE A 103 13.14 1.66 -1.02
CA PHE A 103 11.92 2.43 -1.24
C PHE A 103 12.09 3.92 -0.92
N ILE A 104 12.67 4.27 0.23
CA ILE A 104 12.91 5.66 0.64
C ILE A 104 13.87 6.37 -0.31
N GLN A 105 14.94 5.69 -0.75
CA GLN A 105 15.88 6.26 -1.70
C GLN A 105 15.19 6.58 -3.03
N LEU A 106 14.39 5.65 -3.54
CA LEU A 106 13.65 5.82 -4.78
C LEU A 106 12.52 6.85 -4.64
N ALA A 107 11.85 6.91 -3.49
CA ALA A 107 10.81 7.89 -3.17
C ALA A 107 11.32 9.33 -3.22
N ASN A 108 12.60 9.55 -2.92
CA ASN A 108 13.24 10.86 -3.00
C ASN A 108 13.64 11.27 -4.43
N GLN A 109 13.54 10.38 -5.42
CA GLN A 109 13.85 10.72 -6.80
C GLN A 109 12.83 11.70 -7.38
N THR A 110 13.31 12.68 -8.14
CA THR A 110 12.47 13.72 -8.74
C THR A 110 11.34 13.16 -9.60
N GLU A 111 11.62 12.13 -10.42
CA GLU A 111 10.60 11.50 -11.29
C GLU A 111 9.51 10.81 -10.47
N VAL A 112 9.89 10.11 -9.39
CA VAL A 112 8.94 9.43 -8.49
C VAL A 112 8.05 10.45 -7.80
N ARG A 113 8.64 11.50 -7.24
CA ARG A 113 7.88 12.59 -6.61
C ARG A 113 6.97 13.29 -7.59
N ALA A 114 7.45 13.59 -8.80
CA ALA A 114 6.66 14.25 -9.84
C ALA A 114 5.44 13.41 -10.22
N TYR A 115 5.61 12.11 -10.45
CA TYR A 115 4.50 11.25 -10.81
C TYR A 115 3.53 11.01 -9.64
N THR A 116 4.03 10.90 -8.41
CA THR A 116 3.19 10.83 -7.20
C THR A 116 2.29 12.07 -7.10
N MET A 117 2.88 13.26 -7.29
CA MET A 117 2.16 14.53 -7.28
C MET A 117 1.13 14.60 -8.41
N GLU A 118 1.48 14.12 -9.60
CA GLU A 118 0.59 14.08 -10.76
C GLU A 118 -0.65 13.22 -10.47
N ILE A 119 -0.48 12.01 -9.93
CA ILE A 119 -1.59 11.13 -9.54
C ILE A 119 -2.50 11.82 -8.53
N ILE A 120 -1.95 12.32 -7.41
CA ILE A 120 -2.74 12.90 -6.32
C ILE A 120 -3.46 14.16 -6.81
N THR A 121 -2.76 15.05 -7.50
CA THR A 121 -3.34 16.31 -8.00
C THR A 121 -4.44 16.04 -9.02
N ARG A 122 -4.22 15.09 -9.93
CA ARG A 122 -5.22 14.76 -10.95
C ARG A 122 -6.44 14.09 -10.35
N PHE A 123 -6.25 13.15 -9.42
CA PHE A 123 -7.37 12.54 -8.70
C PHE A 123 -8.18 13.59 -7.93
N HIS A 124 -7.53 14.53 -7.23
CA HIS A 124 -8.25 15.58 -6.52
C HIS A 124 -9.07 16.49 -7.44
N ALA A 125 -8.52 16.84 -8.60
CA ALA A 125 -9.23 17.65 -9.60
C ALA A 125 -10.44 16.91 -10.20
N GLU A 126 -10.33 15.60 -10.38
CA GLU A 126 -11.33 14.77 -11.08
C GLU A 126 -12.13 13.85 -10.15
N ARG A 127 -12.07 14.10 -8.83
CA ARG A 127 -12.59 13.18 -7.81
C ARG A 127 -14.05 12.84 -8.02
N GLU A 128 -14.89 13.82 -8.31
CA GLU A 128 -16.32 13.61 -8.55
C GLU A 128 -16.55 12.71 -9.76
N THR A 129 -15.81 12.91 -10.85
CA THR A 129 -15.87 12.09 -12.07
C THR A 129 -15.47 10.64 -11.78
N VAL A 130 -14.34 10.45 -11.08
CA VAL A 130 -13.81 9.13 -10.72
C VAL A 130 -14.75 8.40 -9.76
N ASP A 131 -15.19 9.05 -8.69
CA ASP A 131 -16.06 8.46 -7.67
C ASP A 131 -17.43 8.12 -8.28
N LYS A 132 -17.95 8.95 -9.19
CA LYS A 132 -19.21 8.65 -9.90
C LYS A 132 -19.08 7.40 -10.76
N LEU A 133 -18.05 7.32 -11.60
CA LEU A 133 -17.83 6.14 -12.45
C LEU A 133 -17.69 4.85 -11.62
N LEU A 134 -16.93 4.91 -10.52
CA LEU A 134 -16.77 3.77 -9.63
C LEU A 134 -18.10 3.37 -8.97
N ASN A 135 -18.90 4.32 -8.50
CA ASN A 135 -20.22 4.03 -7.92
C ASN A 135 -21.19 3.43 -8.95
N ASP A 136 -21.18 3.89 -10.20
CA ASP A 136 -22.02 3.33 -11.27
C ASP A 136 -21.67 1.85 -11.56
N ILE A 137 -20.42 1.46 -11.34
CA ILE A 137 -19.92 0.09 -11.56
C ILE A 137 -20.13 -0.81 -10.33
N LEU A 138 -20.03 -0.22 -9.15
CA LEU A 138 -20.20 -0.90 -7.86
C LEU A 138 -21.69 -1.06 -7.51
N VAL A 139 -22.47 -1.74 -8.37
CA VAL A 139 -23.94 -1.86 -8.23
C VAL A 139 -24.39 -2.37 -6.85
N ASP A 140 -23.67 -3.33 -6.27
CA ASP A 140 -23.99 -3.92 -4.96
C ASP A 140 -23.20 -3.32 -3.79
N TRP A 141 -22.28 -2.39 -4.06
CA TRP A 141 -21.30 -1.90 -3.09
C TRP A 141 -21.22 -0.38 -3.11
N ASN A 142 -21.37 0.25 -1.95
CA ASN A 142 -21.09 1.68 -1.87
C ASN A 142 -19.57 1.89 -1.81
N LEU A 143 -19.02 2.74 -2.68
CA LEU A 143 -17.59 3.07 -2.71
C LEU A 143 -17.05 3.51 -1.35
N ASP A 144 -17.82 4.26 -0.57
CA ASP A 144 -17.44 4.74 0.76
C ASP A 144 -17.48 3.66 1.85
N ARG A 145 -18.14 2.52 1.58
CA ARG A 145 -18.18 1.36 2.49
C ARG A 145 -17.04 0.37 2.26
N LEU A 146 -16.26 0.54 1.20
CA LEU A 146 -15.07 -0.27 0.96
C LEU A 146 -13.99 0.05 2.00
N ALA A 147 -13.08 -0.90 2.22
CA ALA A 147 -11.86 -0.62 2.95
C ALA A 147 -11.14 0.57 2.30
N THR A 148 -10.66 1.52 3.11
CA THR A 148 -10.00 2.75 2.66
C THR A 148 -8.96 2.47 1.58
N LEU A 149 -8.13 1.45 1.80
CA LEU A 149 -7.09 1.01 0.87
C LEU A 149 -7.66 0.57 -0.49
N ASP A 150 -8.67 -0.31 -0.50
CA ASP A 150 -9.25 -0.83 -1.74
C ASP A 150 -9.91 0.29 -2.55
N ARG A 151 -10.64 1.17 -1.86
CA ARG A 151 -11.24 2.37 -2.45
C ARG A 151 -10.19 3.26 -3.11
N ASP A 152 -9.09 3.52 -2.42
CA ASP A 152 -8.06 4.44 -2.90
C ASP A 152 -7.24 3.79 -4.04
N LEU A 153 -7.04 2.47 -4.04
CA LEU A 153 -6.50 1.73 -5.18
C LEU A 153 -7.37 1.84 -6.43
N LEU A 154 -8.69 1.68 -6.28
CA LEU A 154 -9.63 1.86 -7.40
C LEU A 154 -9.57 3.29 -7.96
N ARG A 155 -9.51 4.28 -7.08
CA ARG A 155 -9.41 5.71 -7.45
C ARG A 155 -8.12 6.05 -8.20
N ILE A 156 -6.98 5.59 -7.70
CA ILE A 156 -5.67 5.80 -8.34
C ILE A 156 -5.69 5.17 -9.74
N ALA A 157 -6.04 3.88 -9.85
CA ALA A 157 -6.01 3.18 -11.12
C ALA A 157 -6.98 3.81 -12.15
N THR A 158 -8.18 4.18 -11.71
CA THR A 158 -9.16 4.85 -12.58
C THR A 158 -8.67 6.21 -13.05
N THR A 159 -8.03 6.98 -12.16
CA THR A 159 -7.43 8.27 -12.50
C THR A 159 -6.32 8.12 -13.54
N GLU A 160 -5.45 7.13 -13.35
CA GLU A 160 -4.36 6.83 -14.29
C GLU A 160 -4.87 6.47 -15.69
N MET A 161 -5.92 5.63 -15.75
CA MET A 161 -6.54 5.19 -17.00
C MET A 161 -7.23 6.35 -17.74
N MET A 162 -8.00 7.18 -17.03
CA MET A 162 -8.81 8.22 -17.65
C MET A 162 -8.02 9.48 -18.00
N PHE A 163 -6.99 9.82 -17.20
CA PHE A 163 -6.45 11.18 -17.22
C PHE A 163 -4.94 11.27 -17.37
N LEU A 164 -4.20 10.19 -17.16
CA LEU A 164 -2.72 10.19 -17.19
C LEU A 164 -2.15 9.36 -18.35
N GLY A 165 -3.01 8.88 -19.27
CA GLY A 165 -2.61 8.12 -20.46
C GLY A 165 -1.95 6.78 -20.14
N VAL A 166 -2.17 6.22 -18.95
CA VAL A 166 -1.63 4.90 -18.59
C VAL A 166 -2.48 3.84 -19.28
N PRO A 167 -1.89 2.91 -20.05
CA PRO A 167 -2.65 1.84 -20.68
C PRO A 167 -3.43 1.04 -19.64
N ASN A 168 -4.72 0.80 -19.89
CA ASN A 168 -5.65 0.12 -19.00
C ASN A 168 -5.08 -1.16 -18.37
N ARG A 169 -4.46 -2.02 -19.19
CA ARG A 169 -3.83 -3.26 -18.72
C ARG A 169 -2.72 -3.02 -17.71
N VAL A 170 -1.92 -1.96 -17.90
CA VAL A 170 -0.83 -1.59 -16.98
C VAL A 170 -1.39 -1.08 -15.66
N ALA A 171 -2.35 -0.15 -15.69
CA ALA A 171 -2.99 0.38 -14.48
C ALA A 171 -3.64 -0.74 -13.64
N ILE A 172 -4.37 -1.65 -14.29
CA ILE A 172 -4.98 -2.82 -13.62
C ILE A 172 -3.92 -3.69 -12.96
N ASN A 173 -2.89 -4.10 -13.70
CA ASN A 173 -1.86 -4.99 -13.18
C ASN A 173 -1.17 -4.37 -11.96
N GLU A 174 -0.85 -3.09 -12.00
CA GLU A 174 -0.17 -2.38 -10.92
C GLU A 174 -1.05 -2.25 -9.67
N ALA A 175 -2.35 -1.95 -9.86
CA ALA A 175 -3.31 -1.92 -8.76
C ALA A 175 -3.49 -3.30 -8.11
N VAL A 176 -3.50 -4.38 -8.90
CA VAL A 176 -3.59 -5.76 -8.40
C VAL A 176 -2.34 -6.17 -7.62
N GLU A 177 -1.15 -5.81 -8.10
CA GLU A 177 0.10 -6.07 -7.37
C GLU A 177 0.20 -5.28 -6.06
N LEU A 178 -0.34 -4.05 -6.02
CA LEU A 178 -0.48 -3.31 -4.75
C LEU A 178 -1.51 -3.97 -3.82
N ALA A 179 -2.67 -4.40 -4.34
CA ALA A 179 -3.69 -5.08 -3.55
C ALA A 179 -3.19 -6.40 -2.94
N LYS A 180 -2.34 -7.16 -3.64
CA LYS A 180 -1.72 -8.38 -3.09
C LYS A 180 -0.81 -8.09 -1.88
N ARG A 181 -0.21 -6.90 -1.83
CA ARG A 181 0.71 -6.51 -0.75
C ARG A 181 -0.02 -5.93 0.45
N TYR A 182 -1.08 -5.17 0.22
CA TYR A 182 -1.70 -4.34 1.25
C TYR A 182 -3.14 -4.73 1.59
N SER A 183 -3.87 -5.39 0.70
CA SER A 183 -5.26 -5.75 0.91
C SER A 183 -5.42 -7.16 1.51
N ASN A 184 -6.63 -7.48 1.93
CA ASN A 184 -6.99 -8.78 2.47
C ASN A 184 -6.97 -9.88 1.38
N GLU A 185 -7.10 -11.13 1.81
CA GLU A 185 -6.87 -12.35 1.00
C GLU A 185 -7.60 -12.35 -0.38
N ASP A 186 -8.79 -11.74 -0.47
CA ASP A 186 -9.58 -11.64 -1.71
C ASP A 186 -9.59 -10.24 -2.37
N GLY A 187 -8.95 -9.23 -1.77
CA GLY A 187 -8.99 -7.85 -2.25
C GLY A 187 -8.45 -7.70 -3.67
N HIS A 188 -7.35 -8.36 -4.01
CA HIS A 188 -6.77 -8.31 -5.35
C HIS A 188 -7.68 -8.84 -6.46
N LYS A 189 -8.52 -9.87 -6.17
CA LYS A 189 -9.50 -10.40 -7.14
C LYS A 189 -10.65 -9.42 -7.34
N PHE A 190 -11.12 -8.83 -6.24
CA PHE A 190 -12.15 -7.80 -6.25
C PHE A 190 -11.72 -6.58 -7.06
N ILE A 191 -10.57 -5.98 -6.75
CA ILE A 191 -9.99 -4.83 -7.45
C ILE A 191 -9.89 -5.10 -8.95
N ASN A 192 -9.34 -6.26 -9.32
CA ASN A 192 -9.21 -6.67 -10.72
C ASN A 192 -10.57 -6.76 -11.44
N GLY A 193 -11.59 -7.34 -10.78
CA GLY A 193 -12.93 -7.46 -11.34
C GLY A 193 -13.60 -6.10 -11.58
N ILE A 194 -13.48 -5.17 -10.62
CA ILE A 194 -14.04 -3.82 -10.75
C ILE A 194 -13.31 -3.04 -11.85
N LEU A 195 -11.98 -3.04 -11.87
CA LEU A 195 -11.24 -2.26 -12.87
C LEU A 195 -11.45 -2.76 -14.30
N ARG A 196 -11.73 -4.06 -14.53
CA ARG A 196 -12.16 -4.52 -15.87
C ARG A 196 -13.48 -3.87 -16.31
N LYS A 197 -14.47 -3.80 -15.41
CA LYS A 197 -15.73 -3.10 -15.70
C LYS A 197 -15.52 -1.61 -15.94
N VAL A 198 -14.58 -0.98 -15.22
CA VAL A 198 -14.15 0.41 -15.47
C VAL A 198 -13.64 0.56 -16.89
N THR A 199 -12.80 -0.36 -17.36
CA THR A 199 -12.31 -0.30 -18.74
C THR A 199 -13.43 -0.45 -19.76
N ASP A 200 -14.40 -1.34 -19.53
CA ASP A 200 -15.53 -1.50 -20.44
C ASP A 200 -16.37 -0.22 -20.53
N ALA A 201 -16.59 0.46 -19.40
CA ALA A 201 -17.31 1.72 -19.34
C ALA A 201 -16.57 2.86 -20.07
N ILE A 202 -15.24 2.96 -19.91
CA ILE A 202 -14.40 3.99 -20.57
C ILE A 202 -14.47 3.85 -22.10
N HIS A 203 -14.34 2.64 -22.64
CA HIS A 203 -14.41 2.44 -24.11
C HIS A 203 -15.84 2.56 -24.65
N GLY A 204 -16.86 2.19 -23.88
CA GLY A 204 -18.26 2.33 -24.28
C GLY A 204 -18.69 3.78 -24.55
N SER A 205 -18.09 4.74 -23.83
CA SER A 205 -18.30 6.18 -24.05
C SER A 205 -17.68 6.73 -25.34
N GLU A 206 -16.65 6.09 -25.91
CA GLU A 206 -16.01 6.56 -27.16
C GLU A 206 -16.81 6.16 -28.42
N THR A 207 -17.56 5.06 -28.37
CA THR A 207 -18.35 4.55 -29.50
C THR A 207 -19.64 5.33 -29.82
N HIS A 208 -20.09 6.26 -28.96
CA HIS A 208 -21.35 6.97 -29.13
C HIS A 208 -21.23 8.41 -29.67
N VAL A 209 -20.03 8.90 -30.00
CA VAL A 209 -19.81 10.28 -30.53
C VAL A 209 -19.58 10.32 -32.05
N SER A 210 -19.62 9.17 -32.73
CA SER A 210 -19.52 9.09 -34.20
C SER A 210 -20.79 8.46 -34.77
N GLY A 211 -21.84 9.28 -34.94
CA GLY A 211 -23.09 8.91 -35.59
C GLY A 211 -23.82 10.14 -36.09
#